data_AF-A0A2P6V903-F1
#
_entry.id   AF-A0A2P6V903-F1
#
_cell.length_a   1.000
_cell.length_b   1.000
_cell.length_c   1.000
_cell.angle_alpha   90.00
_cell.angle_beta   90.00
_cell.angle_gamma   90.00
#
_symmetry.space_group_name_H-M   'P 1'
#
loop_
_entity.id
_entity.type
_entity.pdbx_description
1 polymer ?
#
loop_
_entity_poly.entity_id
_entity_poly.type
_entity_poly.pdbx_seq_one_letter_code
_entity_poly.pdbx_strand_id
1 'polypeptide(L)'
;MRRPAGQPNAIYSMVRMAGVTNYLLFAWTNTSLADCETFNLPCANIRPLLLEPIDKDVWRDITVAMWSKPVLTLRALRAGYVVLLSDSDVAFTTKPLFELLTQLAVRSHADGAFQEEGTPRLNSGMFLVLPNERGIQGMEIWLNRSSLPWRLAALLATRRIKPS
;
A
#
# COMPACT_ATOMS: atom_id res chain seq x y z
N MET A 1 19.32 29.14 15.02
CA MET A 1 19.54 27.69 15.23
C MET A 1 19.17 26.95 13.95
N ARG A 2 20.15 26.41 13.21
CA ARG A 2 19.90 25.52 12.06
C ARG A 2 19.69 24.11 12.61
N ARG A 3 18.58 23.45 12.24
CA ARG A 3 18.29 22.06 12.63
C ARG A 3 19.40 21.13 12.08
N PRO A 4 19.82 20.08 12.83
CA PRO A 4 20.72 19.08 12.27
C PRO A 4 20.06 18.42 11.07
N ALA A 5 20.82 18.19 10.00
CA ALA A 5 20.35 17.42 8.86
C ALA A 5 19.92 16.04 9.35
N GLY A 6 18.61 15.77 9.30
CA GLY A 6 18.04 14.51 9.76
C GLY A 6 18.69 13.34 9.03
N GLN A 7 19.00 12.28 9.77
CA GLN A 7 19.51 11.03 9.22
C GLN A 7 18.51 10.52 8.16
N PRO A 8 18.96 10.17 6.94
CA PRO A 8 18.05 9.73 5.89
C PRO A 8 17.32 8.46 6.32
N ASN A 9 15.99 8.50 6.42
CA ASN A 9 15.18 7.30 6.60
C ASN A 9 15.37 6.40 5.36
N ALA A 10 15.67 5.12 5.57
CA ALA A 10 15.97 4.18 4.50
C ALA A 10 14.80 4.06 3.50
N ILE A 11 13.56 3.95 3.99
CA ILE A 11 12.36 3.85 3.16
C ILE A 11 12.21 5.11 2.30
N TYR A 12 12.31 6.29 2.91
CA TYR A 12 12.24 7.55 2.15
C TYR A 12 13.34 7.66 1.09
N SER A 13 14.55 7.25 1.46
CA SER A 13 15.70 7.29 0.55
C SER A 13 15.49 6.36 -0.65
N MET A 14 14.98 5.15 -0.43
CA MET A 14 14.64 4.19 -1.49
C MET A 14 13.59 4.75 -2.44
N VAL A 15 12.50 5.30 -1.89
CA VAL A 15 11.42 5.92 -2.68
C VAL A 15 11.94 7.09 -3.52
N ARG A 16 12.78 7.96 -2.92
CA ARG A 16 13.40 9.08 -3.63
C ARG A 16 14.34 8.60 -4.74
N MET A 17 15.14 7.57 -4.50
CA MET A 17 16.01 6.95 -5.50
C MET A 17 15.22 6.32 -6.66
N ALA A 18 14.00 5.83 -6.38
CA ALA A 18 13.09 5.30 -7.39
C ALA A 18 12.36 6.39 -8.21
N GLY A 19 12.59 7.67 -7.91
CA GLY A 19 11.89 8.78 -8.57
C GLY A 19 10.41 8.89 -8.19
N VAL A 20 9.98 8.26 -7.09
CA VAL A 20 8.59 8.31 -6.63
C VAL A 20 8.38 9.59 -5.82
N THR A 21 7.48 10.44 -6.32
CA THR A 21 7.20 11.77 -5.74
C THR A 21 5.94 11.82 -4.87
N ASN A 22 5.06 10.81 -4.99
CA ASN A 22 3.76 10.75 -4.31
C ASN A 22 3.59 9.39 -3.60
N TYR A 23 4.40 9.12 -2.59
CA TYR A 23 4.29 7.90 -1.79
C TYR A 23 3.56 8.20 -0.46
N LEU A 24 2.97 7.16 0.13
CA LEU A 24 2.29 7.22 1.41
C LEU A 24 2.67 5.99 2.22
N LEU A 25 3.12 6.18 3.46
CA LEU A 25 3.34 5.09 4.39
C LEU A 25 2.09 4.86 5.24
N PHE A 26 1.74 3.60 5.43
CA PHE A 26 0.61 3.23 6.26
C PHE A 26 1.11 2.90 7.67
N ALA A 27 0.78 3.76 8.62
CA ALA A 27 1.14 3.61 10.01
C ALA A 27 -0.08 3.14 10.82
N TRP A 28 0.16 2.26 11.79
CA TRP A 28 -0.91 1.66 12.60
C TRP A 28 -0.62 1.64 14.10
N THR A 29 0.53 2.14 14.55
CA THR A 29 0.81 2.40 15.97
C THR A 29 0.98 3.90 16.21
N ASN A 30 0.79 4.35 17.45
CA ASN A 30 1.10 5.74 17.81
C ASN A 30 2.59 6.04 17.62
N THR A 31 3.46 5.08 17.97
CA THR A 31 4.90 5.19 17.79
C THR A 31 5.26 5.42 16.34
N SER A 32 4.76 4.58 15.41
CA SER A 32 5.04 4.74 13.99
C SER A 32 4.49 6.04 13.41
N LEU A 33 3.36 6.54 13.91
CA LEU A 33 2.83 7.86 13.52
C LEU A 33 3.72 9.00 14.03
N ALA A 34 4.21 8.91 15.26
CA ALA A 34 5.14 9.88 15.83
C ALA A 34 6.50 9.85 15.11
N ASP A 35 6.97 8.67 14.72
CA ASP A 35 8.17 8.51 13.90
C ASP A 35 7.98 9.18 12.53
N CYS A 36 6.83 8.96 11.89
CA CYS A 36 6.49 9.63 10.63
C CYS A 36 6.56 11.15 10.76
N GLU A 37 5.98 11.72 11.81
CA GLU A 37 6.03 13.16 12.07
C GLU A 37 7.48 13.63 12.30
N THR A 38 8.24 12.89 13.11
CA THR A 38 9.65 13.17 13.42
C THR A 38 10.52 13.20 12.16
N PHE A 39 10.28 12.27 11.24
CA PHE A 39 11.03 12.15 9.98
C PHE A 39 10.39 12.91 8.81
N ASN A 40 9.32 13.68 9.05
CA ASN A 40 8.55 14.39 8.02
C ASN A 40 8.15 13.48 6.84
N LEU A 41 7.65 12.28 7.17
CA LEU A 41 7.19 11.28 6.20
C LEU A 41 5.68 11.43 5.97
N PRO A 42 5.21 11.33 4.71
CA PRO A 42 3.79 11.31 4.39
C PRO A 42 3.20 9.97 4.85
N CYS A 43 2.48 9.99 5.97
CA CYS A 43 1.87 8.79 6.55
C CYS A 43 0.37 8.91 6.74
N ALA A 44 -0.33 7.79 6.60
CA ALA A 44 -1.76 7.67 6.91
C ALA A 44 -1.98 6.68 8.06
N ASN A 45 -2.85 7.06 9.00
CA ASN A 45 -3.27 6.19 10.10
C ASN A 45 -4.29 5.16 9.59
N ILE A 46 -3.91 3.88 9.56
CA ILE A 46 -4.80 2.82 9.09
C ILE A 46 -5.59 2.14 10.21
N ARG A 47 -5.37 2.49 11.48
CA ARG A 47 -6.10 1.89 12.61
C ARG A 47 -7.63 1.90 12.45
N PRO A 48 -8.27 2.96 11.91
CA PRO A 48 -9.71 2.95 11.68
C PRO A 48 -10.20 1.88 10.69
N LEU A 49 -9.28 1.24 9.95
CA LEU A 49 -9.55 0.17 9.00
C LEU A 49 -9.33 -1.23 9.60
N LEU A 50 -8.78 -1.31 10.81
CA LEU A 50 -8.50 -2.57 11.48
C LEU A 50 -9.73 -3.06 12.23
N LEU A 51 -9.98 -4.37 12.16
CA LEU A 51 -11.11 -5.01 12.86
C LEU A 51 -10.87 -5.12 14.36
N GLU A 52 -9.61 -5.20 14.74
CA GLU A 52 -9.18 -5.36 16.12
C GLU A 52 -7.92 -4.50 16.33
N PRO A 53 -7.67 -4.05 17.57
CA PRO A 53 -6.43 -3.36 17.91
C PRO A 53 -5.18 -4.20 17.60
N ILE A 54 -4.08 -3.49 17.38
CA ILE A 54 -2.71 -4.00 17.24
C ILE A 54 -2.03 -3.78 18.57
N ASP A 55 -1.38 -4.82 19.11
CA ASP A 55 -0.81 -4.94 20.48
C ASP A 55 -1.00 -6.34 21.11
N LYS A 56 -1.57 -7.31 20.37
CA LYS A 56 -1.86 -8.63 20.92
C LYS A 56 -0.69 -9.61 20.78
N ASP A 57 -0.18 -9.75 19.57
CA ASP A 57 0.86 -10.72 19.20
C ASP A 57 1.59 -10.24 17.94
N VAL A 58 2.93 -10.29 17.95
CA VAL A 58 3.75 -9.76 16.85
C VAL A 58 3.47 -10.45 15.52
N TRP A 59 3.26 -11.77 15.52
CA TRP A 59 3.03 -12.53 14.29
C TRP A 59 1.63 -12.27 13.73
N ARG A 60 0.63 -12.18 14.60
CA ARG A 60 -0.70 -11.72 14.23
C ARG A 60 -0.64 -10.32 13.63
N ASP A 61 0.06 -9.39 14.27
CA ASP A 61 0.09 -7.98 13.86
C ASP A 61 0.84 -7.81 12.53
N ILE A 62 1.92 -8.55 12.30
CA ILE A 62 2.57 -8.69 10.98
C ILE A 62 1.59 -9.26 9.95
N THR A 63 0.83 -10.28 10.31
CA THR A 63 -0.18 -10.88 9.43
C THR A 63 -1.26 -9.85 9.07
N VAL A 64 -1.79 -9.11 10.05
CA VAL A 64 -2.75 -8.02 9.84
C VAL A 64 -2.19 -6.98 8.86
N ALA A 65 -0.93 -6.57 9.06
CA ALA A 65 -0.25 -5.64 8.18
C ALA A 65 -0.16 -6.15 6.73
N MET A 66 0.31 -7.39 6.55
CA MET A 66 0.42 -8.01 5.22
C MET A 66 -0.94 -8.11 4.51
N TRP A 67 -2.01 -8.40 5.25
CA TRP A 67 -3.36 -8.53 4.69
C TRP A 67 -4.13 -7.21 4.60
N SER A 68 -3.56 -6.09 5.08
CA SER A 68 -4.14 -4.76 4.88
C SER A 68 -3.99 -4.24 3.44
N LYS A 69 -2.99 -4.75 2.70
CA LYS A 69 -2.67 -4.38 1.30
C LYS A 69 -3.90 -4.25 0.38
N PRO A 70 -4.77 -5.26 0.24
CA PRO A 70 -5.94 -5.14 -0.64
C PRO A 70 -6.99 -4.14 -0.16
N VAL A 71 -7.16 -3.94 1.16
CA VAL A 71 -8.10 -2.93 1.71
C VAL A 71 -7.59 -1.52 1.39
N LEU A 72 -6.31 -1.28 1.62
CA LEU A 72 -5.65 0.01 1.39
C LEU A 72 -5.62 0.34 -0.10
N THR A 73 -5.31 -0.66 -0.93
CA THR A 73 -5.34 -0.55 -2.39
C THR A 73 -6.76 -0.23 -2.86
N LEU A 74 -7.77 -1.00 -2.45
CA LEU A 74 -9.16 -0.75 -2.85
C LEU A 74 -9.63 0.66 -2.47
N ARG A 75 -9.27 1.15 -1.28
CA ARG A 75 -9.61 2.51 -0.84
C ARG A 75 -8.97 3.58 -1.72
N ALA A 76 -7.70 3.41 -2.09
CA ALA A 76 -7.00 4.33 -2.98
C ALA A 76 -7.56 4.29 -4.41
N LEU A 77 -7.81 3.10 -4.96
CA LEU A 77 -8.42 2.93 -6.29
C LEU A 77 -9.80 3.60 -6.37
N ARG A 78 -10.65 3.41 -5.35
CA ARG A 78 -11.97 4.07 -5.27
C ARG A 78 -11.92 5.59 -5.16
N ALA A 79 -10.78 6.13 -4.70
CA ALA A 79 -10.52 7.56 -4.68
C ALA A 79 -9.86 8.06 -5.98
N GLY A 80 -9.70 7.20 -7.00
CA GLY A 80 -9.17 7.56 -8.31
C GLY A 80 -7.64 7.50 -8.43
N TYR A 81 -6.93 6.95 -7.44
CA TYR A 81 -5.47 6.86 -7.47
C TYR A 81 -4.99 5.57 -8.14
N VAL A 82 -3.96 5.66 -8.97
CA VAL A 82 -3.13 4.51 -9.35
C VAL A 82 -2.33 4.07 -8.13
N VAL A 83 -2.29 2.77 -7.85
CA VAL A 83 -1.56 2.23 -6.72
C VAL A 83 -0.38 1.42 -7.23
N LEU A 84 0.83 1.80 -6.86
CA LEU A 84 1.98 0.89 -6.79
C LEU A 84 2.23 0.59 -5.32
N LEU A 85 2.02 -0.66 -4.95
CA LEU A 85 2.36 -1.14 -3.63
C LEU A 85 3.74 -1.77 -3.65
N SER A 86 4.48 -1.56 -2.57
CA SER A 86 5.78 -2.18 -2.32
C SER A 86 5.86 -2.55 -0.85
N ASP A 87 6.37 -3.75 -0.56
CA ASP A 87 6.79 -4.10 0.78
C ASP A 87 8.01 -3.28 1.18
N SER A 88 8.21 -3.14 2.49
CA SER A 88 9.28 -2.31 3.06
C SER A 88 10.68 -2.90 2.83
N ASP A 89 10.77 -4.18 2.51
CA ASP A 89 12.00 -4.91 2.19
C ASP A 89 12.29 -4.97 0.67
N VAL A 90 11.43 -4.39 -0.17
CA VAL A 90 11.68 -4.23 -1.60
C VAL A 90 12.54 -2.98 -1.82
N ALA A 91 13.69 -3.19 -2.46
CA ALA A 91 14.58 -2.12 -2.87
C ALA A 91 14.40 -1.79 -4.35
N PHE A 92 14.45 -0.50 -4.68
CA PHE A 92 14.41 -0.03 -6.06
C PHE A 92 15.82 0.28 -6.55
N THR A 93 16.08 -0.04 -7.82
CA THR A 93 17.21 0.52 -8.55
C THR A 93 16.80 1.87 -9.15
N THR A 94 17.73 2.66 -9.69
CA THR A 94 17.52 4.02 -10.24
C THR A 94 16.59 4.10 -11.46
N LYS A 95 15.88 3.02 -11.81
CA LYS A 95 14.94 2.98 -12.93
C LYS A 95 13.61 3.61 -12.51
N PRO A 96 12.91 4.35 -13.41
CA PRO A 96 11.59 4.91 -13.15
C PRO A 96 10.52 3.81 -13.18
N LEU A 97 10.61 2.85 -12.25
CA LEU A 97 9.84 1.60 -12.28
C LEU A 97 8.34 1.88 -12.25
N PHE A 98 7.91 2.89 -11.49
CA PHE A 98 6.51 3.22 -11.38
C PHE A 98 5.94 3.72 -12.72
N GLU A 99 6.69 4.59 -13.42
CA GLU A 99 6.30 5.07 -14.75
C GLU A 99 6.28 3.92 -15.75
N LEU A 100 7.30 3.07 -15.74
CA LEU A 100 7.42 1.93 -16.64
C LEU A 100 6.28 0.92 -16.46
N LEU A 101 5.97 0.52 -15.22
CA LEU A 101 4.85 -0.39 -14.93
C LEU A 101 3.50 0.24 -15.29
N THR A 102 3.32 1.54 -15.03
CA THR A 102 2.11 2.26 -15.41
C THR A 102 1.93 2.26 -16.93
N GLN A 103 2.98 2.64 -17.67
CA GLN A 103 2.97 2.65 -19.13
C GLN A 103 2.73 1.26 -19.70
N LEU A 104 3.35 0.22 -19.12
CA LEU A 104 3.15 -1.16 -19.53
C LEU A 104 1.68 -1.56 -19.39
N ALA A 105 1.07 -1.34 -18.22
CA ALA A 105 -0.34 -1.67 -17.96
C ALA A 105 -1.28 -0.94 -18.93
N VAL A 106 -1.05 0.36 -19.16
CA VAL A 106 -1.85 1.14 -20.11
C VAL A 106 -1.70 0.62 -21.53
N ARG A 107 -0.48 0.35 -22.00
CA ARG A 107 -0.21 -0.11 -23.37
C ARG A 107 -0.68 -1.54 -23.63
N SER A 108 -0.65 -2.39 -22.62
CA SER A 108 -1.13 -3.78 -22.72
C SER A 108 -2.63 -3.92 -22.47
N HIS A 109 -3.33 -2.83 -22.18
CA HIS A 109 -4.73 -2.84 -21.73
C HIS A 109 -4.95 -3.72 -20.49
N ALA A 110 -3.94 -3.82 -19.63
CA ALA A 110 -4.04 -4.53 -18.36
C ALA A 110 -4.56 -3.61 -17.26
N ASP A 111 -5.35 -4.18 -16.34
CA ASP A 111 -5.91 -3.46 -15.20
C ASP A 111 -4.93 -3.36 -14.01
N GLY A 112 -3.84 -4.13 -14.08
CA GLY A 112 -2.78 -4.16 -13.10
C GLY A 112 -1.59 -5.00 -13.55
N ALA A 113 -0.50 -4.93 -12.80
CA ALA A 113 0.72 -5.69 -13.02
C ALA A 113 1.15 -6.34 -11.70
N PHE A 114 1.37 -7.66 -11.73
CA PHE A 114 1.80 -8.46 -10.59
C PHE A 114 3.04 -9.26 -10.99
N GLN A 115 3.93 -9.51 -10.05
CA GLN A 115 5.07 -10.39 -10.29
C GLN A 115 4.61 -11.85 -10.25
N GLU A 116 4.88 -12.59 -11.33
CA GLU A 116 4.63 -14.02 -11.42
C GLU A 116 5.73 -14.81 -10.69
N GLU A 117 5.35 -15.81 -9.91
CA GLU A 117 6.27 -16.71 -9.19
C GLU A 117 5.91 -18.19 -9.44
N GLY A 118 5.63 -18.52 -10.70
CA GLY A 118 5.21 -19.84 -11.14
C GLY A 118 3.70 -20.03 -11.08
N THR A 119 3.06 -20.07 -12.25
CA THR A 119 1.62 -20.15 -12.44
C THR A 119 1.01 -21.31 -11.64
N PRO A 120 0.00 -21.07 -10.77
CA PRO A 120 -0.83 -19.86 -10.64
C PRO A 120 -0.40 -18.89 -9.52
N ARG A 121 0.87 -18.88 -9.09
CA ARG A 121 1.36 -18.11 -7.94
C ARG A 121 1.84 -16.72 -8.36
N LEU A 122 1.56 -15.74 -7.50
CA LEU A 122 1.96 -14.35 -7.65
C LEU A 122 2.66 -13.89 -6.38
N ASN A 123 3.67 -13.03 -6.54
CA ASN A 123 4.22 -12.23 -5.45
C ASN A 123 3.40 -10.95 -5.29
N SER A 124 2.96 -10.69 -4.06
CA SER A 124 2.20 -9.48 -3.71
C SER A 124 3.02 -8.45 -2.92
N GLY A 125 4.33 -8.64 -2.85
CA GLY A 125 5.28 -7.70 -2.26
C GLY A 125 5.57 -6.51 -3.16
N MET A 126 5.28 -6.61 -4.46
CA MET A 126 5.20 -5.45 -5.34
C MET A 126 4.14 -5.66 -6.42
N PHE A 127 3.24 -4.70 -6.60
CA PHE A 127 2.26 -4.74 -7.67
C PHE A 127 1.75 -3.34 -8.03
N LEU A 128 1.19 -3.21 -9.24
CA LEU A 128 0.49 -2.02 -9.72
C LEU A 128 -0.98 -2.33 -10.03
N VAL A 129 -1.90 -1.44 -9.68
CA VAL A 129 -3.32 -1.53 -10.08
C VAL A 129 -3.83 -0.18 -10.53
N LEU A 130 -4.58 -0.16 -11.65
CA LEU A 130 -5.21 1.03 -12.20
C LEU A 130 -6.59 1.28 -11.57
N PRO A 131 -7.01 2.55 -11.40
CA PRO A 131 -8.30 2.91 -10.79
C PRO A 131 -9.46 2.78 -11.79
N ASN A 132 -9.60 1.61 -12.42
CA ASN A 132 -10.70 1.28 -13.32
C ASN A 132 -11.61 0.20 -12.69
N GLU A 133 -12.76 -0.06 -13.32
CA GLU A 133 -13.75 -1.02 -12.80
C GLU A 133 -13.17 -2.40 -12.53
N ARG A 134 -12.28 -2.88 -13.40
CA ARG A 134 -11.67 -4.21 -13.32
C ARG A 134 -10.58 -4.30 -12.26
N GLY A 135 -9.77 -3.26 -12.08
CA GLY A 135 -8.79 -3.16 -11.00
C GLY A 135 -9.47 -3.13 -9.63
N ILE A 136 -10.56 -2.37 -9.49
CA ILE A 136 -11.41 -2.35 -8.30
C ILE A 136 -12.00 -3.74 -8.06
N GLN A 137 -12.60 -4.36 -9.08
CA GLN A 137 -13.18 -5.70 -8.98
C GLN A 137 -12.14 -6.75 -8.56
N GLY A 138 -10.92 -6.67 -9.08
CA GLY A 138 -9.82 -7.56 -8.72
C GLY A 138 -9.48 -7.49 -7.22
N MET A 139 -9.42 -6.28 -6.65
CA MET A 139 -9.19 -6.09 -5.21
C MET A 139 -10.37 -6.57 -4.36
N GLU A 140 -11.60 -6.37 -4.81
CA GLU A 140 -12.80 -6.91 -4.14
C GLU A 140 -12.81 -8.44 -4.11
N ILE A 141 -12.41 -9.09 -5.22
CA ILE A 141 -12.25 -10.55 -5.27
C ILE A 141 -11.17 -11.01 -4.30
N TRP A 142 -10.01 -10.33 -4.26
CA TRP A 142 -8.93 -10.66 -3.34
C TRP A 142 -9.41 -10.57 -1.88
N LEU A 143 -10.08 -9.49 -1.50
CA LEU A 143 -10.64 -9.34 -0.15
C LEU A 143 -11.64 -10.45 0.18
N ASN A 144 -12.52 -10.79 -0.75
CA ASN A 144 -13.55 -11.83 -0.54
C ASN A 144 -12.98 -13.25 -0.43
N ARG A 145 -11.83 -13.51 -1.06
CA ARG A 145 -11.14 -14.81 -1.06
C ARG A 145 -10.08 -14.96 0.04
N SER A 146 -9.72 -13.89 0.73
CA SER A 146 -8.77 -13.94 1.84
C SER A 146 -9.40 -14.69 3.02
N SER A 147 -8.77 -15.78 3.48
CA SER A 147 -9.31 -16.78 4.44
C SER A 147 -9.35 -16.34 5.91
N LEU A 148 -9.04 -15.08 6.19
CA LEU A 148 -9.01 -14.48 7.54
C LEU A 148 -10.27 -13.63 7.79
N PRO A 149 -10.54 -13.13 9.02
CA PRO A 149 -11.79 -12.44 9.40
C PRO A 149 -12.11 -11.12 8.65
N TRP A 150 -11.36 -10.78 7.59
CA TRP A 150 -11.36 -9.51 6.87
C TRP A 150 -12.65 -9.17 6.11
N ARG A 151 -13.64 -10.07 6.05
CA ARG A 151 -14.95 -9.80 5.45
C ARG A 151 -15.62 -8.54 6.02
N LEU A 152 -15.40 -8.24 7.31
CA LEU A 152 -15.91 -7.02 7.95
C LEU A 152 -15.13 -5.74 7.54
N ALA A 153 -13.83 -5.84 7.23
CA ALA A 153 -13.01 -4.69 6.86
C ALA A 153 -13.35 -4.21 5.44
N ALA A 154 -13.62 -5.15 4.53
CA ALA A 154 -14.13 -4.87 3.19
C ALA A 154 -15.50 -4.16 3.24
N LEU A 155 -16.40 -4.59 4.15
CA LEU A 155 -17.69 -3.94 4.37
C LEU A 155 -17.55 -2.51 4.90
N LEU A 156 -16.57 -2.23 5.77
CA LEU A 156 -16.33 -0.87 6.29
C LEU A 156 -15.65 0.05 5.25
N ALA A 157 -14.78 -0.48 4.39
CA ALA A 157 -14.13 0.27 3.31
C ALA A 157 -15.07 0.68 2.15
N THR A 158 -16.32 0.22 2.14
CA THR A 158 -17.36 0.62 1.15
C THR A 158 -18.15 1.86 1.57
N ARG A 159 -18.02 2.35 2.80
CA ARG A 159 -18.68 3.60 3.21
C ARG A 159 -17.96 4.78 2.56
N ARG A 160 -18.64 5.41 1.59
CA ARG A 160 -18.19 6.62 0.88
C ARG A 160 -17.62 7.64 1.87
N ILE A 161 -16.39 8.08 1.62
CA ILE A 161 -15.85 9.29 2.23
C ILE A 161 -16.67 10.45 1.66
N LYS A 162 -17.44 11.14 2.51
CA LYS A 162 -17.89 12.49 2.15
C LYS A 162 -16.64 13.36 2.08
N PRO A 163 -16.40 14.10 0.98
CA PRO A 163 -15.33 15.07 0.96
C PRO A 163 -15.58 16.10 2.07
N SER A 164 -14.55 16.35 2.87
CA SER A 164 -14.45 17.47 3.79
C SER A 164 -14.21 18.76 3.01
#